data_AF-A0A3B0VD13-F1
#
_entry.id   AF-A0A3B0VD13-F1
#
_cell.length_a   1.000
_cell.length_b   1.000
_cell.length_c   1.000
_cell.angle_alpha   90.00
_cell.angle_beta   90.00
_cell.angle_gamma   90.00
#
_symmetry.space_group_name_H-M   'P 1'
#
loop_
_entity.id
_entity.type
_entity.pdbx_description
1 polymer ?
#
loop_
_entity_poly.entity_id
_entity_poly.type
_entity_poly.pdbx_seq_one_letter_code
_entity_poly.pdbx_strand_id
1 'polypeptide(L)'
;MWLSPYEAVAAVPGALNLVLWHNPGAAFGVLSTNAGTGRIFLIAITVIALVVIGLLLRTARKEGDRLTAFSLALIGGGATGNLIDRIRLGAVIDFLDLYIGSYHWPAFNVADSAITVGVVLTLAGFFLKSSGKN
;
A
#
# COMPACT_ATOMS: atom_id res chain seq x y z
N MET A 1 18.27 4.75 17.46
CA MET A 1 17.25 5.09 16.43
C MET A 1 18.01 5.78 15.31
N TRP A 2 17.97 5.26 14.08
CA TRP A 2 18.90 5.65 13.00
C TRP A 2 18.50 6.92 12.23
N LEU A 3 17.25 7.36 12.35
CA LEU A 3 16.75 8.62 11.80
C LEU A 3 15.86 9.30 12.84
N SER A 4 16.00 10.62 12.98
CA SER A 4 15.05 11.41 13.75
C SER A 4 13.81 11.74 12.90
N PRO A 5 12.61 11.84 13.49
CA PRO A 5 11.46 12.42 12.79
C PRO A 5 11.88 13.78 12.22
N TYR A 6 11.55 14.08 10.96
CA TYR A 6 11.95 15.29 10.20
C TYR A 6 13.34 15.29 9.57
N GLU A 7 14.15 14.26 9.76
CA GLU A 7 15.43 14.11 9.07
C GLU A 7 15.24 13.35 7.75
N ALA A 8 15.65 13.98 6.65
CA ALA A 8 15.68 13.37 5.33
C ALA A 8 17.12 13.06 4.94
N VAL A 9 17.40 11.79 4.63
CA VAL A 9 18.71 11.35 4.14
C VAL A 9 18.60 11.00 2.67
N ALA A 10 19.38 11.67 1.84
CA ALA A 10 19.40 11.40 0.41
C ALA A 10 19.93 9.97 0.14
N ALA A 11 19.07 9.09 -0.38
CA ALA A 11 19.48 7.77 -0.87
C ALA A 11 19.91 7.83 -2.33
N VAL A 12 19.21 8.63 -3.14
CA VAL A 12 19.60 8.97 -4.51
C VAL A 12 19.49 10.49 -4.66
N PRO A 13 20.62 11.22 -4.70
CA PRO A 13 20.60 12.68 -4.80
C PRO A 13 19.78 13.16 -6.01
N GLY A 14 18.81 14.04 -5.75
CA GLY A 14 17.93 14.62 -6.77
C GLY A 14 16.72 13.76 -7.15
N ALA A 15 16.49 12.62 -6.49
CA ALA A 15 15.38 11.72 -6.83
C ALA A 15 14.70 11.05 -5.62
N LEU A 16 15.46 10.60 -4.62
CA LEU A 16 14.94 9.79 -3.51
C LEU A 16 15.60 10.14 -2.17
N ASN A 17 14.79 10.46 -1.19
CA ASN A 17 15.17 10.55 0.21
C ASN A 17 14.60 9.36 1.01
N LEU A 18 15.31 9.00 2.06
CA LEU A 18 14.78 8.22 3.18
C LEU A 18 14.32 9.18 4.26
N VAL A 19 13.08 9.03 4.68
CA VAL A 19 12.44 9.83 5.74
C VAL A 19 11.86 8.92 6.81
N LEU A 20 11.47 9.50 7.94
CA LEU A 20 10.66 8.80 8.94
C LEU A 20 9.35 9.56 9.14
N TRP A 21 8.27 9.09 8.50
CA TRP A 21 6.95 9.66 8.61
C TRP A 21 5.96 8.67 9.22
N HIS A 22 5.26 9.10 10.27
CA HIS A 22 4.22 8.30 10.93
C HIS A 22 2.86 8.73 10.40
N ASN A 23 2.28 7.92 9.52
CA ASN A 23 1.02 8.21 8.86
C ASN A 23 -0.16 7.59 9.63
N PRO A 24 -0.97 8.38 10.34
CA PRO A 24 -2.14 7.86 11.07
C PRO A 24 -3.29 7.43 10.14
N GLY A 25 -3.17 7.63 8.82
CA GLY A 25 -4.21 7.31 7.85
C GLY A 25 -5.20 8.45 7.60
N ALA A 26 -4.81 9.70 7.89
CA ALA A 26 -5.66 10.88 7.74
C ALA A 26 -5.74 11.43 6.29
N ALA A 27 -5.36 10.64 5.28
CA ALA A 27 -5.16 11.08 3.89
C ALA A 27 -6.40 11.70 3.21
N PHE A 28 -7.59 11.69 3.83
CA PHE A 28 -8.79 12.34 3.28
C PHE A 28 -9.62 13.17 4.27
N GLY A 29 -9.15 13.43 5.50
CA GLY A 29 -9.92 14.25 6.46
C GLY A 29 -11.27 13.66 6.94
N VAL A 30 -11.79 12.59 6.32
CA VAL A 30 -13.09 11.96 6.61
C VAL A 30 -13.16 11.35 8.02
N LEU A 31 -12.01 11.09 8.66
CA LEU A 31 -11.91 10.47 9.99
C LEU A 31 -11.16 11.35 11.02
N SER A 32 -10.90 12.62 10.69
CA SER A 32 -10.01 13.51 11.45
C SER A 32 -10.55 13.95 12.81
N THR A 33 -11.85 13.75 13.11
CA THR A 33 -12.47 14.21 14.36
C THR A 33 -12.18 13.30 15.55
N ASN A 34 -11.77 12.04 15.32
CA ASN A 34 -11.35 11.10 16.36
C ASN A 34 -10.27 10.15 15.83
N ALA A 35 -9.00 10.47 16.10
CA ALA A 35 -7.83 9.69 15.66
C ALA A 35 -7.94 8.18 15.99
N GLY A 36 -8.57 7.83 17.12
CA GLY A 36 -8.84 6.43 17.50
C GLY A 36 -9.88 5.74 16.62
N THR A 37 -10.99 6.41 16.32
CA THR A 37 -12.09 5.87 15.48
C THR A 37 -11.63 5.65 14.05
N GLY A 38 -10.85 6.59 13.50
CA GLY A 38 -10.30 6.47 12.15
C GLY A 38 -9.38 5.26 11.99
N ARG A 39 -8.50 5.04 12.97
CA ARG A 39 -7.61 3.87 12.99
C ARG A 39 -8.40 2.56 13.01
N ILE A 40 -9.40 2.45 13.89
CA ILE A 40 -10.22 1.22 14.01
C ILE A 40 -10.97 0.95 12.71
N PHE A 41 -11.53 1.98 12.07
CA PHE A 41 -12.17 1.86 10.78
C PHE A 41 -11.21 1.34 9.70
N LEU A 42 -10.01 1.90 9.60
CA LEU A 42 -8.98 1.47 8.64
C LEU A 42 -8.53 0.01 8.89
N ILE A 43 -8.40 -0.40 10.15
CA ILE A 43 -8.12 -1.80 10.51
C ILE A 43 -9.26 -2.70 10.03
N ALA A 44 -10.51 -2.35 10.35
CA ALA A 44 -11.68 -3.15 10.01
C ALA A 44 -11.85 -3.32 8.48
N ILE A 45 -11.76 -2.24 7.71
CA ILE A 45 -11.90 -2.31 6.25
C ILE A 45 -10.75 -3.10 5.62
N THR A 46 -9.53 -2.99 6.16
CA THR A 46 -8.37 -3.75 5.66
C THR A 46 -8.54 -5.24 5.93
N VAL A 47 -9.04 -5.63 7.11
CA VAL A 47 -9.34 -7.04 7.43
C VAL A 47 -10.39 -7.61 6.47
N ILE A 48 -11.46 -6.86 6.20
CA ILE A 48 -12.49 -7.28 5.24
C ILE A 48 -11.87 -7.44 3.84
N ALA A 49 -11.07 -6.48 3.38
CA ALA A 49 -10.38 -6.55 2.10
C ALA A 49 -9.46 -7.78 2.00
N LEU A 50 -8.71 -8.11 3.06
CA LEU A 50 -7.85 -9.30 3.10
C LEU A 50 -8.64 -10.60 3.02
N VAL A 51 -9.83 -10.68 3.63
CA VAL A 51 -10.73 -11.83 3.49
C VAL A 51 -11.17 -11.99 2.03
N VAL A 52 -11.62 -10.90 1.39
CA VAL A 52 -12.04 -10.90 -0.01
C VAL A 52 -10.88 -11.30 -0.93
N ILE A 53 -9.69 -10.71 -0.74
CA ILE A 53 -8.48 -11.05 -1.49
C ILE A 53 -8.14 -12.54 -1.31
N GLY A 54 -8.25 -13.08 -0.09
CA GLY A 54 -8.02 -14.50 0.18
C GLY A 54 -8.98 -15.41 -0.57
N LEU A 55 -10.25 -15.04 -0.69
CA LEU A 55 -11.25 -15.78 -1.47
C LEU A 55 -10.94 -15.70 -2.98
N LEU A 56 -10.67 -14.50 -3.49
CA LEU A 56 -10.33 -14.29 -4.91
C LEU A 56 -9.03 -15.02 -5.30
N LEU A 57 -8.02 -15.00 -4.43
CA LEU A 57 -6.76 -15.69 -4.65
C LEU A 57 -6.95 -17.20 -4.74
N ARG A 58 -7.83 -17.78 -3.91
CA ARG A 58 -8.18 -19.20 -4.00
C ARG A 58 -8.84 -19.52 -5.35
N THR A 59 -9.74 -18.67 -5.82
CA THR A 59 -10.39 -18.84 -7.13
C THR A 59 -9.39 -18.72 -8.28
N ALA A 60 -8.59 -17.66 -8.31
CA ALA A 60 -7.57 -17.44 -9.35
C ALA A 60 -6.58 -18.61 -9.45
N ARG A 61 -6.15 -19.16 -8.30
CA ARG A 61 -5.28 -20.35 -8.26
C ARG A 61 -5.97 -21.60 -8.83
N LYS A 62 -7.25 -21.83 -8.52
CA LYS A 62 -8.02 -22.96 -9.06
C LYS A 62 -8.20 -22.87 -10.58
N GLU A 63 -8.38 -21.66 -11.10
CA GLU A 63 -8.53 -21.39 -12.54
C GLU A 63 -7.19 -21.36 -13.29
N GLY A 64 -6.06 -21.51 -12.60
CA GLY A 64 -4.72 -21.44 -13.20
C GLY A 64 -4.30 -20.03 -13.64
N ASP A 65 -5.03 -19.00 -13.21
CA ASP A 65 -4.74 -17.61 -13.53
C ASP A 65 -3.60 -17.05 -12.65
N ARG A 66 -2.38 -17.33 -13.11
CA ARG A 66 -1.15 -16.96 -12.40
C ARG A 66 -0.98 -15.45 -12.26
N LEU A 67 -1.39 -14.66 -13.26
CA LEU A 67 -1.23 -13.21 -13.24
C LEU A 67 -2.13 -12.61 -12.15
N THR A 68 -3.43 -12.94 -12.15
CA THR A 68 -4.34 -12.46 -11.10
C THR A 68 -3.93 -12.96 -9.73
N ALA A 69 -3.52 -14.23 -9.61
CA ALA A 69 -3.05 -14.76 -8.33
C ALA A 69 -1.81 -14.01 -7.80
N PHE A 70 -0.86 -13.66 -8.66
CA PHE A 70 0.32 -12.88 -8.28
C PHE A 70 -0.05 -11.45 -7.89
N SER A 71 -0.92 -10.78 -8.68
CA SER A 71 -1.42 -9.45 -8.38
C SER A 71 -2.13 -9.38 -7.02
N LEU A 72 -3.02 -10.33 -6.75
CA LEU A 72 -3.74 -10.43 -5.48
C LEU A 72 -2.79 -10.70 -4.30
N ALA A 73 -1.74 -11.50 -4.51
CA ALA A 73 -0.74 -11.74 -3.47
C ALA A 73 0.06 -10.47 -3.14
N LEU A 74 0.40 -9.63 -4.13
CA LEU A 74 1.05 -8.34 -3.91
C LEU A 74 0.16 -7.38 -3.11
N ILE A 75 -1.12 -7.23 -3.52
CA ILE A 75 -2.08 -6.37 -2.82
C ILE A 75 -2.29 -6.87 -1.39
N GLY A 76 -2.54 -8.17 -1.22
CA GLY A 76 -2.76 -8.78 0.09
C GLY A 76 -1.53 -8.66 1.00
N GLY A 77 -0.32 -8.86 0.45
CA GLY A 77 0.93 -8.71 1.19
C GLY A 77 1.15 -7.28 1.68
N GLY A 78 1.01 -6.29 0.79
CA GLY A 78 1.13 -4.87 1.16
C GLY A 78 0.07 -4.45 2.17
N ALA A 79 -1.20 -4.81 1.94
CA ALA A 79 -2.28 -4.52 2.89
C ALA A 79 -2.03 -5.14 4.27
N THR A 80 -1.48 -6.35 4.32
CA THR A 80 -1.09 -7.01 5.58
C THR A 80 0.04 -6.27 6.29
N GLY A 81 1.08 -5.84 5.57
CA GLY A 81 2.18 -5.07 6.15
C GLY A 81 1.70 -3.77 6.81
N ASN A 82 0.92 -2.99 6.06
CA ASN A 82 0.34 -1.75 6.55
C ASN A 82 -0.70 -1.96 7.68
N LEU A 83 -1.36 -3.12 7.74
CA LEU A 83 -2.25 -3.50 8.85
C LEU A 83 -1.46 -3.81 10.13
N ILE A 84 -0.36 -4.55 10.01
CA ILE A 84 0.52 -4.88 11.13
C ILE A 84 1.06 -3.60 11.78
N ASP A 85 1.50 -2.64 10.97
CA ASP A 85 1.96 -1.34 11.45
C ASP A 85 0.86 -0.59 12.22
N ARG A 86 -0.35 -0.50 11.64
CA ARG A 86 -1.48 0.16 12.31
C ARG A 86 -1.84 -0.48 13.65
N ILE A 87 -1.76 -1.81 13.77
CA ILE A 87 -2.06 -2.52 15.01
C ILE A 87 -0.96 -2.31 16.05
N ARG A 88 0.31 -2.38 15.65
CA ARG A 88 1.47 -2.32 16.57
C ARG A 88 1.85 -0.90 16.96
N LEU A 89 1.87 0.00 15.98
CA LEU A 89 2.42 1.36 16.09
C LEU A 89 1.32 2.42 16.14
N GLY A 90 0.09 2.08 15.77
CA GLY A 90 -1.02 3.02 15.67
C GLY A 90 -0.99 3.90 14.41
N ALA A 91 0.02 3.75 13.56
CA ALA A 91 0.25 4.46 12.31
C ALA A 91 0.99 3.54 11.32
N VAL A 92 1.01 3.90 10.04
CA VAL A 92 1.89 3.30 9.04
C VAL A 92 3.19 4.09 8.97
N ILE A 93 4.32 3.39 8.84
CA ILE A 93 5.62 4.04 8.65
C ILE A 93 5.86 4.23 7.16
N ASP A 94 5.92 5.49 6.74
CA ASP A 94 6.29 5.90 5.39
C ASP A 94 7.74 6.39 5.41
N PHE A 95 8.54 5.93 4.45
CA PHE A 95 9.99 6.16 4.46
C PHE A 95 10.62 6.45 3.11
N LEU A 96 9.86 6.31 2.01
CA LEU A 96 10.30 6.68 0.67
C LEU A 96 9.69 8.03 0.30
N ASP A 97 10.54 9.03 0.11
CA ASP A 97 10.18 10.36 -0.38
C ASP A 97 10.80 10.58 -1.75
N LEU A 98 9.98 10.50 -2.81
CA LEU A 98 10.41 10.75 -4.18
C LEU A 98 10.21 12.22 -4.52
N TYR A 99 11.22 12.84 -5.11
CA TYR A 99 11.20 14.27 -5.38
C TYR A 99 11.94 14.66 -6.67
N ILE A 100 11.53 15.76 -7.28
CA ILE A 100 12.22 16.42 -8.40
C ILE A 100 12.24 17.91 -8.12
N GLY A 101 13.44 18.49 -7.93
CA GLY A 101 13.57 19.89 -7.50
C GLY A 101 12.92 20.11 -6.14
N SER A 102 11.93 20.99 -6.07
CA SER A 102 11.15 21.28 -4.84
C SER A 102 9.83 20.51 -4.76
N TYR A 103 9.50 19.69 -5.77
CA TYR A 103 8.26 18.92 -5.80
C TYR A 103 8.48 17.54 -5.20
N HIS A 104 7.67 17.22 -4.19
CA HIS A 104 7.70 15.94 -3.50
C HIS A 104 6.40 15.16 -3.75
N TRP A 105 6.55 13.87 -4.06
CA TRP A 105 5.46 12.91 -4.00
C TRP A 105 5.17 12.58 -2.54
N PRO A 106 3.90 12.33 -2.15
CA PRO A 106 3.57 11.91 -0.79
C PRO A 106 4.43 10.72 -0.36
N ALA A 107 5.03 10.79 0.83
CA ALA A 107 5.86 9.71 1.34
C ALA A 107 5.07 8.40 1.39
N PHE A 108 5.73 7.30 1.04
CA PHE A 108 5.12 5.97 0.97
C PHE A 108 6.11 4.90 1.43
N ASN A 109 5.68 3.64 1.40
CA ASN A 109 6.54 2.52 1.76
C ASN A 109 6.48 1.36 0.74
N VAL A 110 7.20 0.29 1.07
CA VAL A 110 7.25 -0.92 0.23
C VAL A 110 5.89 -1.62 0.16
N ALA A 111 5.06 -1.54 1.21
CA ALA A 111 3.71 -2.09 1.19
C ALA A 111 2.79 -1.32 0.21
N ASP A 112 2.88 0.01 0.17
CA ASP A 112 2.14 0.83 -0.81
C ASP A 112 2.61 0.57 -2.23
N SER A 113 3.92 0.35 -2.41
CA SER A 113 4.50 -0.04 -3.70
C SER A 113 3.94 -1.38 -4.18
N ALA A 114 3.86 -2.37 -3.28
CA ALA A 114 3.30 -3.69 -3.59
C ALA A 114 1.81 -3.60 -3.95
N ILE A 115 1.02 -2.81 -3.21
CA ILE A 115 -0.39 -2.57 -3.53
C ILE A 115 -0.51 -1.92 -4.91
N THR A 116 0.23 -0.86 -5.18
CA THR A 116 0.19 -0.12 -6.45
C THR A 116 0.51 -1.03 -7.63
N VAL A 117 1.61 -1.78 -7.55
CA VAL A 117 2.02 -2.72 -8.61
C VAL A 117 0.98 -3.82 -8.79
N GLY A 118 0.45 -4.39 -7.69
CA GLY A 118 -0.59 -5.41 -7.77
C GLY A 118 -1.89 -4.90 -8.42
N VAL A 119 -2.30 -3.66 -8.14
CA VAL A 119 -3.46 -3.02 -8.80
C VAL A 119 -3.20 -2.84 -10.29
N VAL A 120 -2.04 -2.29 -10.67
CA VAL A 120 -1.65 -2.12 -12.08
C VAL A 120 -1.66 -3.46 -12.83
N LEU A 121 -1.09 -4.52 -12.23
CA LEU A 121 -1.08 -5.85 -12.83
C LEU A 121 -2.48 -6.48 -12.94
N THR A 122 -3.37 -6.22 -11.97
CA THR A 122 -4.77 -6.67 -12.03
C THR A 122 -5.49 -6.02 -13.22
N LEU A 123 -5.32 -4.70 -13.39
CA LEU A 123 -5.91 -3.95 -14.50
C LEU A 123 -5.35 -4.40 -15.84
N ALA A 124 -4.02 -4.55 -15.95
CA ALA A 124 -3.38 -5.07 -17.16
C ALA A 124 -3.90 -6.48 -17.51
N GLY A 125 -4.03 -7.36 -16.53
CA GLY A 125 -4.59 -8.70 -16.72
C GLY A 125 -6.04 -8.68 -17.23
N PHE A 126 -6.86 -7.75 -16.74
CA PHE A 126 -8.23 -7.56 -17.23
C PHE A 126 -8.27 -7.16 -18.70
N PHE A 127 -7.45 -6.18 -19.11
CA PHE A 127 -7.39 -5.73 -20.50
C PHE A 127 -6.86 -6.83 -21.44
N LEU A 128 -5.82 -7.57 -21.04
CA LEU A 128 -5.26 -8.66 -21.84
C LEU A 128 -6.27 -9.80 -22.07
N LYS A 129 -7.05 -10.17 -21.05
CA LYS A 129 -8.12 -11.17 -21.18
C LYS A 129 -9.29 -10.68 -22.03
N SER A 130 -9.56 -9.38 -22.01
CA SER A 130 -10.62 -8.77 -22.84
C SER A 130 -10.25 -8.82 -24.33
N SER A 131 -9.00 -8.51 -24.68
CA SER A 131 -8.54 -8.54 -26.07
C SER A 131 -8.42 -9.95 -26.67
N GLY A 132 -8.16 -10.97 -25.87
CA GLY A 132 -8.06 -12.37 -26.33
C GLY A 132 -9.40 -13.09 -26.55
N LYS A 133 -10.54 -12.40 -26.33
CA LYS A 133 -11.89 -12.95 -26.55
C LYS A 133 -12.54 -12.48 -27.86
N ASN A 134 -11.78 -11.85 -28.76
CA ASN A 134 -12.22 -11.48 -30.12
C ASN A 134 -11.69 -12.46 -31.16
#